data_AF-A0A496VV39-F1
#
_entry.id   AF-A0A496VV39-F1
#
_cell.length_a   1.000
_cell.length_b   1.000
_cell.length_c   1.000
_cell.angle_alpha   90.00
_cell.angle_beta   90.00
_cell.angle_gamma   90.00
#
_symmetry.space_group_name_H-M   'P 1'
#
loop_
_entity.id
_entity.type
_entity.pdbx_description
1 polymer ?
#
loop_
_entity_poly.entity_id
_entity_poly.type
_entity_poly.pdbx_seq_one_letter_code
_entity_poly.pdbx_strand_id
1 'polypeptide(L)'
;TLTAHVTVQVTEALPTLPSLGFGAAVDKTGQPVNTTARFYGGTAQNPGNFNQEIVLENADQTVSIQGMIKVDSRHIGQPADIIVVVSYQSIEPEPIAAMIMLGEASAPLWDGDLGHLIPFKRVDNLPESYLLKIYEGTFGGLAGKVQIYFGYRLDNGVIVYNANEVISILLK
;
A
#
# COMPACT_ATOMS: atom_id res chain seq x y z
N THR A 1 33.37 -9.09 -38.70
CA THR A 1 31.95 -9.38 -38.42
C THR A 1 31.59 -8.68 -37.14
N LEU A 2 30.66 -7.72 -37.17
CA LEU A 2 30.22 -6.99 -35.98
C LEU A 2 29.09 -7.77 -35.33
N THR A 3 29.32 -8.28 -34.12
CA THR A 3 28.29 -8.95 -33.32
C THR A 3 27.64 -7.90 -32.42
N ALA A 4 26.39 -7.57 -32.68
CA ALA A 4 25.59 -6.73 -31.79
C ALA A 4 24.93 -7.62 -30.74
N HIS A 5 25.18 -7.35 -29.47
CA HIS A 5 24.43 -7.95 -28.37
C HIS A 5 23.16 -7.13 -28.13
N VAL A 6 22.01 -7.70 -28.45
CA VAL A 6 20.70 -7.13 -28.12
C VAL A 6 20.30 -7.66 -26.75
N THR A 7 20.23 -6.79 -25.76
CA THR A 7 19.63 -7.10 -24.45
C THR A 7 18.12 -6.93 -24.56
N VAL A 8 17.37 -8.02 -24.59
CA VAL A 8 15.91 -7.99 -24.52
C VAL A 8 15.51 -7.77 -23.05
N GLN A 9 15.03 -6.58 -22.72
CA GLN A 9 14.40 -6.31 -21.43
C GLN A 9 12.97 -6.87 -21.50
N VAL A 10 12.72 -8.02 -20.88
CA VAL A 10 11.36 -8.54 -20.70
C VAL A 10 10.68 -7.68 -19.63
N THR A 11 9.79 -6.79 -20.04
CA THR A 11 8.91 -6.07 -19.10
C THR A 11 7.75 -6.99 -18.77
N GLU A 12 7.71 -7.53 -17.55
CA GLU A 12 6.54 -8.27 -17.07
C GLU A 12 5.29 -7.37 -17.14
N ALA A 13 4.16 -7.94 -17.57
CA ALA A 13 2.91 -7.20 -17.58
C ALA A 13 2.52 -6.79 -16.15
N LEU A 14 2.00 -5.57 -15.98
CA LEU A 14 1.52 -5.11 -14.68
C LEU A 14 0.44 -6.06 -14.15
N PRO A 15 0.46 -6.43 -12.87
CA PRO A 15 -0.57 -7.27 -12.28
C PRO A 15 -1.93 -6.57 -12.39
N THR A 16 -2.99 -7.35 -12.62
CA THR A 16 -4.35 -6.82 -12.56
C THR A 16 -4.76 -6.70 -11.10
N LEU A 17 -4.84 -5.47 -10.59
CA LEU A 17 -5.24 -5.17 -9.22
C LEU A 17 -6.69 -4.66 -9.18
N PRO A 18 -7.52 -5.07 -8.20
CA PRO A 18 -8.88 -4.56 -8.06
C PRO A 18 -8.87 -3.08 -7.69
N SER A 19 -9.88 -2.33 -8.15
CA SER A 19 -9.97 -0.90 -7.85
C SER A 19 -10.38 -0.67 -6.40
N LEU A 20 -9.70 0.26 -5.74
CA LEU A 20 -10.04 0.77 -4.42
C LEU A 20 -10.77 2.14 -4.50
N GLY A 21 -11.14 2.56 -5.71
CA GLY A 21 -11.83 3.82 -5.97
C GLY A 21 -10.91 5.05 -5.98
N PHE A 22 -11.52 6.20 -5.67
CA PHE A 22 -10.82 7.48 -5.57
C PHE A 22 -10.09 7.59 -4.22
N GLY A 23 -8.95 8.26 -4.24
CA GLY A 23 -8.25 8.65 -3.02
C GLY A 23 -8.94 9.82 -2.32
N ALA A 24 -8.57 10.03 -1.06
CA ALA A 24 -8.75 11.30 -0.37
C ALA A 24 -7.40 11.98 -0.20
N ALA A 25 -7.42 13.28 0.04
CA ALA A 25 -6.23 14.03 0.39
C ALA A 25 -6.49 15.00 1.54
N VAL A 26 -5.48 15.19 2.38
CA VAL A 26 -5.47 16.14 3.49
C VAL A 26 -4.17 16.93 3.50
N ASP A 27 -4.21 18.16 4.01
CA ASP A 27 -2.99 18.91 4.30
C ASP A 27 -2.35 18.48 5.64
N LYS A 28 -1.22 19.10 5.99
CA LYS A 28 -0.48 18.81 7.24
C LYS A 28 -1.27 19.05 8.54
N THR A 29 -2.41 19.73 8.46
CA THR A 29 -3.31 20.00 9.59
C THR A 29 -4.54 19.08 9.60
N GLY A 30 -4.59 18.12 8.67
CA GLY A 30 -5.72 17.21 8.50
C GLY A 30 -6.91 17.82 7.75
N GLN A 31 -6.78 19.02 7.19
CA GLN A 31 -7.87 19.62 6.43
C GLN A 31 -7.98 18.98 5.05
N PRO A 32 -9.19 18.61 4.59
CA PRO A 32 -9.38 18.01 3.28
C PRO A 32 -8.89 18.91 2.15
N VAL A 33 -8.20 18.32 1.17
CA VAL A 33 -7.84 18.98 -0.09
C VAL A 33 -8.29 18.12 -1.27
N ASN A 34 -8.51 18.75 -2.42
CA ASN A 34 -8.97 18.03 -3.61
C ASN A 34 -7.88 17.12 -4.17
N THR A 35 -8.24 15.92 -4.60
CA THR A 35 -7.39 15.03 -5.39
C THR A 35 -8.18 14.29 -6.47
N THR A 36 -7.50 13.96 -7.56
CA THR A 36 -8.00 13.08 -8.63
C THR A 36 -7.34 11.69 -8.60
N ALA A 37 -6.48 11.43 -7.61
CA ALA A 37 -5.76 10.18 -7.49
C ALA A 37 -6.72 8.97 -7.38
N ARG A 38 -6.30 7.86 -7.96
CA ARG A 38 -7.05 6.59 -7.90
C ARG A 38 -6.17 5.47 -7.39
N PHE A 39 -6.78 4.56 -6.66
CA PHE A 39 -6.08 3.48 -5.99
C PHE A 39 -6.58 2.12 -6.48
N TYR A 40 -5.66 1.17 -6.50
CA TYR A 40 -5.90 -0.23 -6.84
C TYR A 40 -5.05 -1.07 -5.90
N GLY A 41 -5.52 -2.22 -5.48
CA GLY A 41 -4.72 -3.06 -4.61
C GLY A 41 -5.47 -4.26 -4.10
N GLY A 42 -4.72 -5.27 -3.71
CA GLY A 42 -5.31 -6.50 -3.20
C GLY A 42 -4.26 -7.42 -2.62
N THR A 43 -4.76 -8.59 -2.21
CA THR A 43 -3.97 -9.71 -1.71
C THR A 43 -4.19 -10.92 -2.61
N ALA A 44 -3.12 -11.61 -2.96
CA ALA A 44 -3.15 -12.87 -3.70
C ALA A 44 -2.47 -13.97 -2.87
N GLN A 45 -3.09 -15.14 -2.81
CA GLN A 45 -2.40 -16.37 -2.43
C GLN A 45 -1.59 -16.84 -3.64
N ASN A 46 -0.32 -17.20 -3.47
CA ASN A 46 0.51 -17.65 -4.61
C ASN A 46 0.27 -19.15 -4.91
N PRO A 47 -0.11 -19.54 -6.15
CA PRO A 47 -0.54 -18.71 -7.30
C PRO A 47 -2.03 -18.32 -7.22
N GLY A 48 -2.38 -17.12 -7.66
CA GLY A 48 -3.76 -16.64 -7.59
C GLY A 48 -3.96 -15.20 -8.06
N ASN A 49 -5.22 -14.79 -8.15
CA ASN A 49 -5.60 -13.43 -8.49
C ASN A 49 -5.57 -12.53 -7.24
N PHE A 50 -5.30 -11.25 -7.44
CA PHE A 50 -5.43 -10.25 -6.38
C PHE A 50 -6.90 -9.97 -6.10
N ASN A 51 -7.30 -10.09 -4.83
CA ASN A 51 -8.62 -9.73 -4.34
C ASN A 51 -8.52 -8.55 -3.38
N GLN A 52 -9.49 -7.63 -3.45
CA GLN A 52 -9.57 -6.50 -2.53
C GLN A 52 -9.80 -7.01 -1.10
N GLU A 53 -10.70 -7.97 -0.96
CA GLU A 53 -11.01 -8.66 0.29
C GLU A 53 -10.74 -10.16 0.14
N ILE A 54 -10.07 -10.76 1.12
CA ILE A 54 -9.82 -12.20 1.17
C ILE A 54 -9.91 -12.73 2.60
N VAL A 55 -10.36 -13.97 2.72
CA VAL A 55 -10.27 -14.76 3.95
C VAL A 55 -9.12 -15.76 3.80
N LEU A 56 -8.15 -15.71 4.71
CA LEU A 56 -7.06 -16.67 4.78
C LEU A 56 -7.37 -17.68 5.89
N GLU A 57 -7.74 -18.89 5.49
CA GLU A 57 -7.99 -20.03 6.40
C GLU A 57 -6.69 -20.60 7.00
N ASN A 58 -5.53 -20.25 6.42
CA ASN A 58 -4.23 -20.65 6.90
C ASN A 58 -3.24 -19.47 6.79
N ALA A 59 -2.92 -18.86 7.93
CA ALA A 59 -1.98 -17.76 8.04
C ALA A 59 -0.53 -18.12 7.66
N ASP A 60 -0.19 -19.41 7.56
CA ASP A 60 1.13 -19.89 7.15
C ASP A 60 1.27 -20.03 5.63
N GLN A 61 0.21 -19.78 4.86
CA GLN A 61 0.31 -19.71 3.42
C GLN A 61 0.92 -18.37 2.98
N THR A 62 1.91 -18.44 2.09
CA THR A 62 2.53 -17.22 1.53
C THR A 62 1.53 -16.45 0.68
N VAL A 63 1.42 -15.15 0.97
CA VAL A 63 0.63 -14.20 0.20
C VAL A 63 1.49 -13.09 -0.36
N SER A 64 1.03 -12.49 -1.45
CA SER A 64 1.54 -11.23 -1.99
C SER A 64 0.49 -10.14 -1.80
N ILE A 65 0.92 -8.98 -1.29
CA ILE A 65 0.09 -7.79 -1.13
C ILE A 65 0.70 -6.67 -1.96
N GLN A 66 -0.11 -6.14 -2.88
CA GLN A 66 0.33 -5.10 -3.80
C GLN A 66 -0.72 -3.99 -3.90
N GLY A 67 -0.22 -2.78 -4.06
CA GLY A 67 -1.00 -1.58 -4.35
C GLY A 67 -0.50 -0.90 -5.62
N MET A 68 -1.36 -0.11 -6.25
CA MET A 68 -1.01 0.78 -7.33
C MET A 68 -1.72 2.12 -7.14
N ILE A 69 -0.97 3.19 -7.32
CA ILE A 69 -1.45 4.57 -7.22
C ILE A 69 -1.43 5.16 -8.63
N LYS A 70 -2.58 5.56 -9.15
CA LYS A 70 -2.65 6.53 -10.24
C LYS A 70 -2.59 7.91 -9.62
N VAL A 71 -1.44 8.56 -9.78
CA VAL A 71 -1.10 9.80 -9.09
C VAL A 71 -1.92 10.95 -9.65
N ASP A 72 -2.32 11.88 -8.79
CA ASP A 72 -2.92 13.14 -9.22
C ASP A 72 -2.00 13.86 -10.21
N SER A 73 -2.50 14.27 -11.38
CA SER A 73 -1.65 14.85 -12.43
C SER A 73 -0.88 16.10 -11.97
N ARG A 74 -1.38 16.82 -10.96
CA ARG A 74 -0.70 17.98 -10.37
C ARG A 74 0.51 17.59 -9.54
N HIS A 75 0.58 16.34 -9.07
CA HIS A 75 1.61 15.82 -8.17
C HIS A 75 2.70 15.02 -8.91
N ILE A 76 2.49 14.70 -10.20
CA ILE A 76 3.48 13.99 -11.02
C ILE A 76 4.78 14.79 -11.12
N GLY A 77 5.91 14.09 -10.99
CA GLY A 77 7.26 14.67 -11.01
C GLY A 77 7.67 15.35 -9.70
N GLN A 78 6.77 15.47 -8.72
CA GLN A 78 7.14 15.97 -7.39
C GLN A 78 7.75 14.86 -6.55
N PRO A 79 8.69 15.20 -5.65
CA PRO A 79 9.22 14.25 -4.70
C PRO A 79 8.21 13.98 -3.58
N ALA A 80 8.15 12.73 -3.12
CA ALA A 80 7.17 12.29 -2.13
C ALA A 80 7.65 11.09 -1.32
N ASP A 81 7.14 10.99 -0.09
CA ASP A 81 7.23 9.79 0.73
C ASP A 81 6.04 8.90 0.39
N ILE A 82 6.28 7.66 -0.02
CA ILE A 82 5.27 6.62 -0.01
C ILE A 82 5.03 6.21 1.43
N ILE A 83 3.77 6.12 1.83
CA ILE A 83 3.34 5.77 3.19
C ILE A 83 2.46 4.52 3.15
N VAL A 84 2.59 3.68 4.17
CA VAL A 84 1.74 2.50 4.37
C VAL A 84 1.38 2.39 5.85
N VAL A 85 0.09 2.29 6.15
CA VAL A 85 -0.47 2.08 7.48
C VAL A 85 -1.34 0.85 7.47
N VAL A 86 -1.12 -0.03 8.44
CA VAL A 86 -1.86 -1.27 8.62
C VAL A 86 -2.69 -1.15 9.89
N SER A 87 -4.00 -1.27 9.78
CA SER A 87 -4.87 -1.53 10.91
C SER A 87 -4.92 -3.03 11.15
N TYR A 88 -4.64 -3.46 12.38
CA TYR A 88 -4.77 -4.83 12.82
C TYR A 88 -5.72 -4.92 14.02
N GLN A 89 -6.66 -5.86 13.96
CA GLN A 89 -7.59 -6.16 15.04
C GLN A 89 -7.56 -7.67 15.33
N SER A 90 -7.05 -8.09 16.49
CA SER A 90 -7.08 -9.51 16.90
C SER A 90 -8.48 -9.95 17.33
N ILE A 91 -8.77 -11.25 17.17
CA ILE A 91 -10.07 -11.84 17.55
C ILE A 91 -10.02 -12.49 18.95
N GLU A 92 -8.92 -13.15 19.32
CA GLU A 92 -8.72 -13.83 20.62
C GLU A 92 -7.25 -13.79 21.08
N PRO A 93 -6.94 -13.99 22.38
CA PRO A 93 -7.85 -14.09 23.53
C PRO A 93 -8.28 -12.73 24.12
N GLU A 94 -7.62 -11.64 23.75
CA GLU A 94 -8.10 -10.26 24.01
C GLU A 94 -8.01 -9.45 22.71
N PRO A 95 -9.08 -8.75 22.29
CA PRO A 95 -9.04 -7.90 21.11
C PRO A 95 -8.08 -6.73 21.31
N ILE A 96 -7.00 -6.73 20.54
CA ILE A 96 -6.05 -5.63 20.41
C ILE A 96 -6.33 -4.97 19.07
N ALA A 97 -6.58 -3.67 19.10
CA ALA A 97 -6.62 -2.83 17.90
C ALA A 97 -5.33 -2.00 17.86
N ALA A 98 -4.58 -2.13 16.77
CA ALA A 98 -3.34 -1.40 16.55
C ALA A 98 -3.33 -0.80 15.14
N MET A 99 -2.74 0.39 15.02
CA MET A 99 -2.33 0.96 13.75
C MET A 99 -0.81 0.87 13.68
N ILE A 100 -0.28 0.31 12.60
CA ILE A 100 1.15 0.03 12.42
C ILE A 100 1.61 0.75 11.16
N MET A 101 2.68 1.53 11.24
CA MET A 101 3.30 2.15 10.07
C MET A 101 4.34 1.21 9.51
N LEU A 102 4.33 0.93 8.20
CA LEU A 102 5.42 0.16 7.59
C LEU A 102 6.48 1.13 7.08
N GLY A 103 7.69 1.02 7.62
CA GLY A 103 8.90 1.64 7.12
C GLY A 103 9.77 0.65 6.34
N GLU A 104 10.88 1.13 5.77
CA GLU A 104 11.82 0.29 5.02
C GLU A 104 12.43 -0.85 5.87
N ALA A 105 12.64 -0.61 7.17
CA ALA A 105 13.26 -1.57 8.09
C ALA A 105 12.57 -1.65 9.47
N SER A 106 11.40 -1.02 9.64
CA SER A 106 10.71 -0.97 10.93
C SER A 106 9.20 -0.96 10.75
N ALA A 107 8.48 -1.37 11.80
CA ALA A 107 7.02 -1.37 11.83
C ALA A 107 6.48 -0.82 13.17
N PRO A 108 6.75 0.45 13.53
CA PRO A 108 6.28 1.03 14.78
C PRO A 108 4.76 1.23 14.82
N LEU A 109 4.20 1.26 16.03
CA LEU A 109 2.80 1.67 16.23
C LEU A 109 2.63 3.14 15.83
N TRP A 110 1.51 3.45 15.18
CA TRP A 110 1.08 4.80 14.90
C TRP A 110 0.22 5.34 16.04
N ASP A 111 0.48 6.58 16.43
CA ASP A 111 -0.24 7.30 17.48
C ASP A 111 -1.43 8.13 16.96
N GLY A 112 -1.66 8.12 15.64
CA GLY A 112 -2.71 8.88 14.98
C GLY A 112 -2.29 10.29 14.54
N ASP A 113 -1.07 10.72 14.84
CA ASP A 113 -0.55 12.01 14.37
C ASP A 113 0.01 11.87 12.94
N LEU A 114 -0.55 12.63 11.99
CA LEU A 114 -0.11 12.63 10.59
C LEU A 114 1.36 13.07 10.43
N GLY A 115 1.87 13.91 11.34
CA GLY A 115 3.26 14.35 11.36
C GLY A 115 4.24 13.24 11.75
N HIS A 116 3.76 12.20 12.44
CA HIS A 116 4.57 11.05 12.86
C HIS A 116 4.56 9.89 11.87
N LEU A 117 3.82 10.01 10.75
CA LEU A 117 3.89 9.03 9.68
C LEU A 117 5.32 8.90 9.14
N ILE A 118 5.83 7.66 9.16
CA ILE A 118 7.14 7.34 8.61
C ILE A 118 7.03 6.97 7.13
N PRO A 119 8.06 7.27 6.32
CA PRO A 119 8.10 6.82 4.94
C PRO A 119 8.29 5.30 4.88
N PHE A 120 7.43 4.63 4.12
CA PHE A 120 7.71 3.27 3.62
C PHE A 120 8.86 3.32 2.62
N LYS A 121 8.86 4.33 1.73
CA LYS A 121 9.91 4.57 0.74
C LYS A 121 9.87 6.02 0.25
N ARG A 122 11.03 6.65 0.06
CA ARG A 122 11.14 7.96 -0.61
C ARG A 122 11.20 7.78 -2.13
N VAL A 123 10.53 8.66 -2.87
CA VAL A 123 10.57 8.73 -4.34
C VAL A 123 10.84 10.17 -4.76
N ASP A 124 11.89 10.38 -5.56
CA ASP A 124 12.29 11.74 -5.97
C ASP A 124 11.37 12.35 -7.03
N ASN A 125 10.71 11.51 -7.83
CA ASN A 125 9.79 11.94 -8.89
C ASN A 125 8.62 10.97 -8.94
N LEU A 126 7.44 11.40 -8.47
CA LEU A 126 6.24 10.58 -8.58
C LEU A 126 5.89 10.32 -10.07
N PRO A 127 5.77 9.06 -10.49
CA PRO A 127 5.31 8.74 -11.84
C PRO A 127 3.78 8.92 -11.97
N GLU A 128 3.25 8.82 -13.18
CA GLU A 128 1.80 8.78 -13.40
C GLU A 128 1.13 7.58 -12.71
N SER A 129 1.79 6.42 -12.73
CA SER A 129 1.35 5.21 -12.04
C SER A 129 2.49 4.63 -11.22
N TYR A 130 2.27 4.43 -9.92
CA TYR A 130 3.24 3.87 -9.01
C TYR A 130 2.78 2.50 -8.50
N LEU A 131 3.48 1.44 -8.89
CA LEU A 131 3.26 0.08 -8.37
C LEU A 131 4.05 -0.10 -7.07
N LEU A 132 3.36 -0.54 -6.03
CA LEU A 132 3.88 -0.73 -4.68
C LEU A 132 3.76 -2.21 -4.29
N LYS A 133 4.90 -2.86 -4.03
CA LYS A 133 4.94 -4.17 -3.36
C LYS A 133 4.95 -3.91 -1.86
N ILE A 134 3.85 -4.23 -1.19
CA ILE A 134 3.64 -3.91 0.23
C ILE A 134 4.22 -5.02 1.10
N TYR A 135 3.91 -6.28 0.77
CA TYR A 135 4.28 -7.43 1.58
C TYR A 135 4.33 -8.71 0.74
N GLU A 136 5.26 -9.58 1.07
CA GLU A 136 5.32 -10.95 0.56
C GLU A 136 5.82 -11.86 1.68
N GLY A 137 5.00 -12.84 2.08
CA GLY A 137 5.30 -13.68 3.23
C GLY A 137 4.08 -14.33 3.85
N THR A 138 4.23 -14.82 5.08
CA THR A 138 3.18 -15.47 5.87
C THR A 138 2.86 -14.68 7.14
N PHE A 139 1.63 -14.78 7.62
CA PHE A 139 1.19 -14.10 8.84
C PHE A 139 1.48 -14.89 10.13
N GLY A 140 2.12 -16.07 10.04
CA GLY A 140 2.70 -16.79 11.18
C GLY A 140 1.71 -17.14 12.28
N GLY A 141 0.56 -17.72 11.92
CA GLY A 141 -0.49 -18.13 12.87
C GLY A 141 -1.30 -17.00 13.51
N LEU A 142 -1.16 -15.74 13.07
CA LEU A 142 -2.02 -14.65 13.54
C LEU A 142 -3.49 -14.86 13.11
N ALA A 143 -4.41 -14.54 14.00
CA ALA A 143 -5.85 -14.50 13.73
C ALA A 143 -6.40 -13.10 14.02
N GLY A 144 -7.16 -12.55 13.06
CA GLY A 144 -7.58 -11.15 13.13
C GLY A 144 -7.95 -10.54 11.79
N LYS A 145 -8.37 -9.28 11.83
CA LYS A 145 -8.62 -8.48 10.64
C LYS A 145 -7.44 -7.55 10.38
N VAL A 146 -6.95 -7.57 9.15
CA VAL A 146 -5.92 -6.66 8.65
C VAL A 146 -6.55 -5.76 7.58
N GLN A 147 -6.38 -4.45 7.72
CA GLN A 147 -6.77 -3.46 6.71
C GLN A 147 -5.59 -2.58 6.36
N ILE A 148 -5.34 -2.38 5.08
CA ILE A 148 -4.15 -1.68 4.60
C ILE A 148 -4.53 -0.39 3.90
N TYR A 149 -3.94 0.68 4.38
CA TYR A 149 -3.97 2.01 3.82
C TYR A 149 -2.59 2.34 3.27
N PHE A 150 -2.53 2.93 2.09
CA PHE A 150 -1.30 3.36 1.46
C PHE A 150 -1.53 4.59 0.60
N GLY A 151 -0.46 5.32 0.34
CA GLY A 151 -0.54 6.63 -0.24
C GLY A 151 0.81 7.28 -0.43
N TYR A 152 0.80 8.59 -0.60
CA TYR A 152 2.01 9.40 -0.66
C TYR A 152 1.84 10.72 0.08
N ARG A 153 2.94 11.24 0.62
CA ARG A 153 3.06 12.54 1.27
C ARG A 153 4.06 13.40 0.48
N LEU A 154 3.59 14.54 -0.02
CA LEU A 154 4.42 15.54 -0.67
C LEU A 154 5.24 16.33 0.37
N ASP A 155 6.31 16.99 -0.07
CA ASP A 155 7.20 17.79 0.80
C ASP A 155 6.48 18.99 1.45
N ASN A 156 5.39 19.46 0.86
CA ASN A 156 4.54 20.50 1.43
C ASN A 156 3.59 19.97 2.54
N GLY A 157 3.62 18.67 2.81
CA GLY A 157 2.83 18.00 3.84
C GLY A 157 1.44 17.53 3.40
N VAL A 158 1.08 17.67 2.12
CA VAL A 158 -0.16 17.07 1.58
C VAL A 158 -0.02 15.56 1.54
N ILE A 159 -0.98 14.85 2.13
CA ILE A 159 -1.07 13.39 2.14
C ILE A 159 -2.23 12.97 1.25
N VAL A 160 -1.99 12.04 0.34
CA VAL A 160 -2.99 11.43 -0.56
C VAL A 160 -3.02 9.92 -0.33
N TYR A 161 -4.17 9.33 -0.07
CA TYR A 161 -4.28 7.91 0.33
C TYR A 161 -5.59 7.26 -0.13
N ASN A 162 -5.65 5.91 -0.13
CA ASN A 162 -6.90 5.18 -0.38
C ASN A 162 -7.86 5.32 0.80
N ALA A 163 -8.91 6.12 0.62
CA ALA A 163 -9.91 6.36 1.67
C ALA A 163 -11.24 5.65 1.40
N ASN A 164 -11.60 5.43 0.13
CA ASN A 164 -12.90 4.87 -0.24
C ASN A 164 -12.97 3.36 0.08
N GLU A 165 -11.96 2.61 -0.35
CA GLU A 165 -11.84 1.18 -0.06
C GLU A 165 -10.40 0.86 0.40
N VAL A 166 -10.28 -0.21 1.17
CA VAL A 166 -9.01 -0.74 1.68
C VAL A 166 -8.77 -2.14 1.17
N ILE A 167 -7.50 -2.56 1.16
CA ILE A 167 -7.18 -3.99 1.07
C ILE A 167 -7.55 -4.60 2.43
N SER A 168 -8.41 -5.62 2.43
CA SER A 168 -8.96 -6.26 3.62
C SER A 168 -8.59 -7.73 3.65
N ILE A 169 -8.07 -8.20 4.77
CA ILE A 169 -7.71 -9.61 4.98
C ILE A 169 -8.31 -10.05 6.30
N LEU A 170 -9.09 -11.11 6.27
CA LEU A 170 -9.51 -11.82 7.47
C LEU A 170 -8.61 -13.05 7.65
N LEU A 171 -7.80 -13.05 8.70
CA LEU A 171 -6.98 -14.17 9.13
C LEU A 171 -7.79 -15.01 10.13
N LYS A 172 -7.95 -16.29 9.85
CA LYS A 172 -8.65 -17.24 10.72
C LYS A 172 -7.68 -18.17 11.45
#